data_AF-A0A957R9F0-F1
#
_entry.id   AF-A0A957R9F0-F1
#
_cell.length_a   1.000
_cell.length_b   1.000
_cell.length_c   1.000
_cell.angle_alpha   90.00
_cell.angle_beta   90.00
_cell.angle_gamma   90.00
#
_symmetry.space_group_name_H-M   'P 1'
#
loop_
_entity.id
_entity.type
_entity.pdbx_description
1 polymer ?
#
loop_
_entity_poly.entity_id
_entity_poly.type
_entity_poly.pdbx_seq_one_letter_code
_entity_poly.pdbx_strand_id
1 'polypeptide(L)'
;AQNPNTQPFVDAFTAKNGAEPGPFTNYAYDAANIAMLSMLSAGNDGKAVKSMLPFISNHYIGTAFQAYLDENGDQAIAYYTIFTVNPEGTEFVPIGDYDGQTDAVTLSE
;
A
#
# COMPACT_ATOMS: atom_id res chain seq x y z
N ALA A 1 5.67 -6.33 5.34
CA ALA A 1 5.50 -7.67 5.95
C ALA A 1 4.32 -8.38 5.31
N GLN A 2 4.35 -9.70 5.16
CA GLN A 2 3.19 -10.45 4.64
C GLN A 2 2.09 -10.59 5.69
N ASN A 3 0.84 -10.62 5.25
CA ASN A 3 -0.32 -10.93 6.07
C ASN A 3 -1.12 -12.09 5.44
N PRO A 4 -2.18 -12.60 6.09
CA PRO A 4 -2.95 -13.74 5.57
C PRO A 4 -3.57 -13.53 4.18
N ASN A 5 -3.72 -12.28 3.71
CA ASN A 5 -4.27 -11.93 2.41
C ASN A 5 -3.18 -11.79 1.32
N THR A 6 -1.91 -11.69 1.69
CA THR A 6 -0.81 -11.49 0.72
C THR A 6 -0.67 -12.67 -0.24
N GLN A 7 -0.51 -13.90 0.27
CA GLN A 7 -0.32 -15.08 -0.59
C GLN A 7 -1.56 -15.39 -1.46
N PRO A 8 -2.80 -15.38 -0.92
CA PRO A 8 -3.98 -15.57 -1.75
C PRO A 8 -4.09 -14.57 -2.91
N PHE A 9 -3.69 -13.31 -2.69
CA PHE A 9 -3.65 -12.32 -3.75
C PHE A 9 -2.60 -12.66 -4.83
N VAL A 10 -1.37 -13.02 -4.43
CA VAL A 10 -0.30 -13.41 -5.37
C VAL A 10 -0.73 -14.61 -6.21
N ASP A 11 -1.33 -15.62 -5.59
CA ASP A 11 -1.80 -16.83 -6.27
C ASP A 11 -2.89 -16.49 -7.29
N ALA A 12 -3.91 -15.72 -6.87
CA ALA A 12 -5.02 -15.32 -7.73
C ALA A 12 -4.55 -14.42 -8.88
N PHE A 13 -3.63 -13.49 -8.61
CA PHE A 13 -3.06 -12.60 -9.62
C PHE A 13 -2.25 -13.39 -10.65
N THR A 14 -1.38 -14.29 -10.20
CA THR A 14 -0.55 -15.13 -11.06
C THR A 14 -1.39 -16.06 -11.91
N ALA A 15 -2.39 -16.72 -11.32
CA ALA A 15 -3.31 -17.59 -12.07
C ALA A 15 -4.07 -16.83 -13.17
N LYS A 16 -4.41 -15.56 -12.93
CA LYS A 16 -5.13 -14.72 -13.91
C LYS A 16 -4.23 -14.13 -15.00
N ASN A 17 -3.00 -13.73 -14.66
CA ASN A 17 -2.15 -12.93 -15.54
C ASN A 17 -0.93 -13.68 -16.08
N GLY A 18 -0.63 -14.88 -15.59
CA GLY A 18 0.52 -15.69 -16.00
C GLY A 18 1.88 -15.20 -15.48
N ALA A 19 1.89 -14.19 -14.60
CA ALA A 19 3.09 -13.64 -13.97
C ALA A 19 2.76 -13.09 -12.58
N GLU A 20 3.78 -13.01 -11.71
CA GLU A 20 3.66 -12.43 -10.38
C GLU A 20 3.31 -10.93 -10.42
N PRO A 21 2.65 -10.39 -9.38
CA PRO A 21 2.36 -8.97 -9.28
C PRO A 21 3.65 -8.16 -9.18
N GLY A 22 3.65 -7.00 -9.86
CA GLY A 22 4.71 -6.00 -9.69
C GLY A 22 4.67 -5.33 -8.31
N PRO A 23 5.69 -4.52 -7.98
CA PRO A 23 5.89 -3.98 -6.62
C PRO A 23 4.77 -3.06 -6.14
N PHE A 24 3.96 -2.49 -7.06
CA PHE A 24 2.85 -1.58 -6.73
C PHE A 24 1.46 -2.19 -6.98
N THR A 25 1.38 -3.42 -7.48
CA THR A 25 0.12 -4.00 -7.95
C THR A 25 -0.87 -4.29 -6.82
N ASN A 26 -0.37 -4.83 -5.70
CA ASN A 26 -1.14 -5.03 -4.47
C ASN A 26 -1.63 -3.71 -3.84
N TYR A 27 -0.80 -2.66 -3.85
CA TYR A 27 -1.20 -1.33 -3.40
C TYR A 27 -2.37 -0.76 -4.21
N ALA A 28 -2.30 -0.87 -5.54
CA ALA A 28 -3.39 -0.43 -6.42
C ALA A 28 -4.67 -1.25 -6.22
N TYR A 29 -4.52 -2.56 -6.01
CA TYR A 29 -5.64 -3.45 -5.70
C TYR A 29 -6.35 -3.06 -4.40
N ASP A 30 -5.59 -2.85 -3.32
CA ASP A 30 -6.11 -2.46 -2.01
C ASP A 30 -6.81 -1.09 -2.08
N ALA A 31 -6.19 -0.10 -2.74
CA ALA A 31 -6.74 1.24 -2.92
C ALA A 31 -8.07 1.23 -3.71
N ALA A 32 -8.14 0.43 -4.79
CA ALA A 32 -9.37 0.27 -5.56
C ALA A 32 -10.49 -0.34 -4.72
N ASN A 33 -10.20 -1.34 -3.89
CA ASN A 33 -11.19 -1.95 -3.00
C ASN A 33 -11.70 -0.96 -1.95
N ILE A 34 -10.81 -0.17 -1.33
CA ILE A 34 -11.21 0.88 -0.38
C ILE A 34 -12.13 1.90 -1.07
N ALA A 35 -11.78 2.35 -2.27
CA ALA A 35 -12.61 3.30 -3.02
C ALA A 35 -13.98 2.71 -3.36
N MET A 36 -14.03 1.48 -3.88
CA MET A 36 -15.29 0.80 -4.23
C MET A 36 -16.17 0.56 -2.99
N LEU A 37 -15.60 0.12 -1.88
CA LEU A 37 -16.33 -0.08 -0.61
C LEU A 37 -16.88 1.25 -0.09
N SER A 38 -16.09 2.33 -0.17
CA SER A 38 -16.54 3.68 0.20
C SER A 38 -17.74 4.14 -0.64
N MET A 39 -17.71 3.87 -1.95
CA MET A 39 -18.84 4.15 -2.84
C MET A 39 -20.06 3.28 -2.54
N LEU A 40 -19.87 1.99 -2.24
CA LEU A 40 -20.97 1.10 -1.86
C LEU A 40 -21.65 1.57 -0.56
N SER A 41 -20.88 2.08 0.39
CA SER A 41 -21.40 2.56 1.67
C SER A 41 -22.01 3.95 1.60
N ALA A 42 -21.49 4.84 0.76
CA ALA A 42 -21.89 6.26 0.72
C ALA A 42 -22.74 6.64 -0.51
N GLY A 43 -22.86 5.75 -1.50
CA GLY A 43 -23.50 6.04 -2.79
C GLY A 43 -22.58 6.83 -3.73
N ASN A 44 -23.15 7.29 -4.85
CA ASN A 44 -22.45 8.07 -5.87
C ASN A 44 -22.46 9.59 -5.55
N ASP A 45 -21.99 9.96 -4.37
CA ASP A 45 -21.83 11.36 -3.94
C ASP A 45 -20.40 11.59 -3.42
N GLY A 46 -19.66 12.50 -4.05
CA GLY A 46 -18.25 12.70 -3.73
C GLY A 46 -17.98 13.19 -2.30
N LYS A 47 -18.90 13.98 -1.72
CA LYS A 47 -18.74 14.46 -0.33
C LYS A 47 -19.02 13.35 0.67
N ALA A 48 -20.05 12.55 0.41
CA ALA A 48 -20.36 11.38 1.22
C ALA A 48 -19.23 10.34 1.16
N VAL A 49 -18.70 10.06 -0.04
CA VAL A 49 -17.55 9.15 -0.23
C VAL A 49 -16.32 9.67 0.50
N LYS A 50 -15.96 10.95 0.34
CA LYS A 50 -14.83 11.55 1.06
C LYS A 50 -14.97 11.40 2.58
N SER A 51 -16.19 11.54 3.10
CA SER A 51 -16.47 11.43 4.54
C SER A 51 -16.40 9.98 5.05
N MET A 52 -16.75 9.01 4.19
CA MET A 52 -16.76 7.58 4.52
C MET A 52 -15.38 6.92 4.36
N LEU A 53 -14.56 7.45 3.46
CA LEU A 53 -13.28 6.85 3.07
C LEU A 53 -12.33 6.57 4.25
N PRO A 54 -12.12 7.48 5.22
CA PRO A 54 -11.28 7.19 6.39
C PRO A 54 -11.79 6.01 7.23
N PHE A 55 -13.11 5.90 7.39
CA PHE A 55 -13.71 4.79 8.12
C PHE A 55 -13.45 3.46 7.40
N ILE A 56 -13.70 3.40 6.09
CA ILE A 56 -13.46 2.18 5.31
C ILE A 56 -11.99 1.80 5.28
N SER A 57 -11.10 2.77 5.04
CA SER A 57 -9.65 2.54 5.00
C SER A 57 -9.15 1.94 6.31
N ASN A 58 -9.58 2.48 7.45
CA ASN A 58 -9.20 2.00 8.78
C ASN A 58 -9.70 0.56 9.05
N HIS A 59 -10.79 0.11 8.44
CA HIS A 59 -11.35 -1.23 8.66
C HIS A 59 -11.01 -2.23 7.53
N TYR A 60 -10.31 -1.81 6.48
CA TYR A 60 -9.95 -2.67 5.36
C TYR A 60 -8.62 -3.38 5.62
N ILE A 61 -8.65 -4.71 5.71
CA ILE A 61 -7.46 -5.54 5.82
C ILE A 61 -6.95 -5.85 4.40
N GLY A 62 -5.99 -5.06 3.92
CA GLY A 62 -5.43 -5.20 2.57
C GLY A 62 -4.50 -6.40 2.38
N THR A 63 -4.03 -6.55 1.15
CA THR A 63 -3.09 -7.59 0.72
C THR A 63 -1.63 -7.17 0.93
N ALA A 64 -1.35 -5.86 0.89
CA ALA A 64 -0.04 -5.26 1.08
C ALA A 64 0.14 -4.72 2.50
N PHE A 65 -0.82 -3.93 2.97
CA PHE A 65 -0.82 -3.26 4.27
C PHE A 65 -2.24 -2.83 4.64
N GLN A 66 -2.43 -2.39 5.89
CA GLN A 66 -3.65 -1.72 6.31
C GLN A 66 -3.45 -0.20 6.17
N ALA A 67 -4.29 0.43 5.35
CA ALA A 67 -4.20 1.86 5.08
C ALA A 67 -4.88 2.66 6.21
N TYR A 68 -4.06 3.26 7.06
CA TYR A 68 -4.52 4.21 8.07
C TYR A 68 -4.24 5.60 7.55
N LEU A 69 -5.27 6.43 7.39
CA LEU A 69 -5.12 7.74 6.81
C LEU A 69 -5.05 8.83 7.89
N ASP A 70 -4.19 9.81 7.70
CA ASP A 70 -4.12 11.02 8.50
C ASP A 70 -5.22 12.03 8.10
N GLU A 71 -5.20 13.22 8.71
CA GLU A 71 -6.17 14.28 8.41
C GLU A 71 -6.08 14.83 6.99
N ASN A 72 -4.95 14.64 6.32
CA ASN A 72 -4.70 15.05 4.94
C ASN A 72 -5.09 13.97 3.93
N GLY A 73 -5.34 12.75 4.40
CA GLY A 73 -5.63 11.58 3.58
C GLY A 73 -4.38 10.81 3.16
N ASP A 74 -3.22 11.13 3.74
CA ASP A 74 -1.96 10.42 3.54
C ASP A 74 -1.86 9.22 4.48
N GLN A 75 -1.01 8.25 4.14
CA GLN A 75 -0.76 7.12 5.01
C GLN A 75 -0.12 7.61 6.34
N ALA A 76 -0.84 7.46 7.45
CA ALA A 76 -0.46 7.97 8.77
C ALA A 76 0.85 7.37 9.30
N ILE A 77 1.13 6.12 8.94
CA ILE A 77 2.41 5.44 9.25
C ILE A 77 2.93 4.83 7.95
N ALA A 78 3.97 5.45 7.40
CA ALA A 78 4.62 5.03 6.18
C ALA A 78 5.95 4.33 6.47
N TYR A 79 6.27 3.34 5.65
CA TYR A 79 7.55 2.64 5.66
C TYR A 79 8.15 2.77 4.27
N TYR A 80 9.39 3.24 4.17
CA TYR A 80 10.05 3.44 2.89
C TYR A 80 11.42 2.78 2.90
N THR A 81 11.74 2.08 1.83
CA THR A 81 13.12 1.67 1.55
C THR A 81 13.82 2.79 0.77
N ILE A 82 15.01 3.15 1.21
CA ILE A 82 15.87 4.15 0.60
C ILE A 82 16.79 3.42 -0.38
N PHE A 83 16.82 3.86 -1.63
CA PHE A 83 17.64 3.27 -2.67
C PHE A 83 18.70 4.24 -3.18
N THR A 84 19.85 3.71 -3.58
CA THR A 84 20.80 4.39 -4.47
C THR A 84 20.89 3.66 -5.80
N VAL A 85 21.47 4.29 -6.80
CA VAL A 85 21.84 3.61 -8.05
C VAL A 85 23.19 2.91 -7.84
N ASN A 86 23.33 1.68 -8.33
CA ASN A 86 24.62 1.00 -8.33
C ASN A 86 25.68 1.74 -9.19
N PRO A 87 26.99 1.48 -8.99
CA PRO A 87 28.05 2.15 -9.74
C PRO A 87 27.92 2.06 -11.27
N GLU A 88 27.33 0.97 -11.78
CA GLU A 88 27.11 0.73 -13.20
C GLU A 88 25.92 1.52 -13.77
N GLY A 89 25.07 2.12 -12.93
CA GLY A 89 23.91 2.89 -13.38
C GLY A 89 22.72 2.05 -13.84
N THR A 90 22.71 0.75 -13.54
CA THR A 90 21.77 -0.23 -14.10
C THR A 90 20.66 -0.65 -13.14
N GLU A 91 20.88 -0.51 -11.82
CA GLU A 91 20.01 -1.07 -10.79
C GLU A 91 19.85 -0.13 -9.60
N PHE A 92 18.68 -0.20 -8.94
CA PHE A 92 18.45 0.41 -7.63
C PHE A 92 18.82 -0.59 -6.55
N VAL A 93 19.74 -0.20 -5.66
CA VAL A 93 20.17 -1.01 -4.52
C VAL A 93 19.75 -0.35 -3.22
N PRO A 94 19.16 -1.10 -2.26
CA PRO A 94 18.72 -0.55 -0.99
C PRO A 94 19.93 -0.13 -0.15
N ILE A 95 19.84 1.02 0.52
CA ILE A 95 20.88 1.57 1.39
C ILE A 95 20.35 1.90 2.79
N GLY A 96 19.10 1.57 3.07
CA GLY A 96 18.46 1.88 4.33
C GLY A 96 16.95 1.92 4.23
N ASP A 97 16.33 2.24 5.35
CA ASP A 97 14.88 2.32 5.49
C ASP A 97 14.49 3.49 6.40
N TYR A 98 13.33 4.06 6.14
CA TYR A 98 12.60 4.94 7.04
C TYR A 98 11.46 4.15 7.68
N ASP A 99 11.40 4.19 9.02
CA ASP A 99 10.31 3.65 9.82
C ASP A 99 9.45 4.79 10.37
N GLY A 100 8.27 4.98 9.80
CA GLY A 100 7.34 6.02 10.24
C GLY A 100 6.66 5.76 11.57
N GLN A 101 6.78 4.57 12.17
CA GLN A 101 6.31 4.31 13.52
C GLN A 101 7.28 4.90 14.56
N THR A 102 8.58 4.84 14.28
CA THR A 102 9.64 5.35 15.15
C THR A 102 10.20 6.71 14.72
N ASP A 103 9.76 7.21 13.56
CA ASP A 103 10.28 8.42 12.90
C ASP A 103 11.81 8.39 12.76
N ALA A 104 12.32 7.26 12.29
CA ALA A 104 13.76 6.99 12.24
C ALA A 104 14.21 6.52 10.87
N VAL A 105 15.39 6.98 10.47
CA VAL A 105 16.12 6.46 9.30
C VAL A 105 17.24 5.55 9.79
N THR A 106 17.31 4.35 9.24
CA THR A 106 18.43 3.41 9.43
C THR A 106 19.12 3.20 8.10
N LEU A 107 20.41 3.49 8.01
CA LEU A 107 21.20 3.20 6.82
C LEU A 107 21.91 1.86 6.97
N SER A 108 21.98 1.10 5.88
CA SER A 108 22.80 -0.11 5.79
C SER A 108 24.26 0.31 5.62
N GLU A 109 25.14 -0.15 6.51
CA GLU A 109 26.60 0.03 6.40
C GLU A 109 27.18 -0.72 5.20
#